data_AF-D5P682-F1
#
_entry.id   AF-D5P682-F1
#
_cell.length_a   1.000
_cell.length_b   1.000
_cell.length_c   1.000
_cell.angle_alpha   90.00
_cell.angle_beta   90.00
_cell.angle_gamma   90.00
#
_symmetry.space_group_name_H-M   'P 1'
#
loop_
_entity.id
_entity.type
_entity.pdbx_description
1 polymer ?
#
loop_
_entity_poly.entity_id
_entity_poly.type
_entity_poly.pdbx_seq_one_letter_code
_entity_poly.pdbx_strand_id
1 'polypeptide(L)'
;MSALVHVESVRLAEAIRQTCTGLKENVVIEGTLTWHLQGPNIFRELADNDYFDVEVYGIDIEEEEAHQSALDRWWKLRLEWAKGQDPLGGRFTPADAIDICYPAPGAESVCTTNAKNFINTAIQTWEIPRVHVTILRRAATGPMEVIYERSYFQ
;
A
#
# COMPACT_ATOMS: atom_id res chain seq x y z
N MET A 1 16.19 -11.11 3.39
CA MET A 1 15.26 -12.20 2.99
C MET A 1 15.91 -12.91 1.82
N SER A 2 15.85 -14.24 1.71
CA SER A 2 16.30 -14.88 0.48
C SER A 2 15.34 -14.52 -0.65
N ALA A 3 15.84 -14.28 -1.87
CA ALA A 3 15.00 -13.97 -3.03
C ALA A 3 13.91 -15.04 -3.24
N LEU A 4 14.20 -16.31 -2.92
CA LEU A 4 13.22 -17.41 -3.00
C LEU A 4 12.06 -17.24 -2.02
N VAL A 5 12.32 -16.80 -0.79
CA VAL A 5 11.27 -16.56 0.23
C VAL A 5 10.41 -15.36 -0.18
N HIS A 6 11.00 -14.35 -0.83
CA HIS A 6 10.24 -13.24 -1.37
C HIS A 6 9.26 -13.68 -2.45
N VAL A 7 9.76 -14.43 -3.45
CA VAL A 7 8.93 -14.93 -4.56
C VAL A 7 7.81 -15.83 -4.03
N GLU A 8 8.12 -16.72 -3.10
CA GLU A 8 7.12 -17.61 -2.52
C GLU A 8 6.07 -16.83 -1.71
N SER A 9 6.48 -15.84 -0.91
CA SER A 9 5.55 -15.00 -0.15
C SER A 9 4.60 -14.22 -1.07
N VAL A 10 5.11 -13.69 -2.19
CA VAL A 10 4.29 -12.95 -3.16
C VAL A 10 3.26 -13.89 -3.81
N ARG A 11 3.69 -15.08 -4.24
CA ARG A 11 2.79 -16.09 -4.83
C ARG A 11 1.71 -16.55 -3.85
N LEU A 12 2.09 -16.79 -2.60
CA LEU A 12 1.13 -17.20 -1.57
C LEU A 12 0.11 -16.09 -1.29
N ALA A 13 0.56 -14.83 -1.14
CA ALA A 13 -0.34 -13.71 -0.94
C ALA A 13 -1.32 -13.52 -2.12
N GLU A 14 -0.83 -13.66 -3.36
CA GLU A 14 -1.67 -13.60 -4.55
C GLU A 14 -2.70 -14.75 -4.60
N ALA A 15 -2.29 -15.99 -4.32
CA ALA A 15 -3.19 -17.13 -4.30
C ALA A 15 -4.28 -17.02 -3.22
N ILE A 16 -3.93 -16.51 -2.03
CA ILE A 16 -4.88 -16.23 -0.96
C ILE A 16 -5.86 -15.15 -1.41
N ARG A 17 -5.37 -14.04 -1.96
CA ARG A 17 -6.22 -12.95 -2.46
C ARG A 17 -7.21 -13.46 -3.51
N GLN A 18 -6.74 -14.17 -4.54
CA GLN A 18 -7.57 -14.73 -5.60
C GLN A 18 -8.62 -15.70 -5.08
N THR A 19 -8.29 -16.48 -4.05
CA THR A 19 -9.26 -17.39 -3.41
C THR A 19 -10.34 -16.59 -2.69
N CYS A 20 -9.96 -15.62 -1.86
CA CYS A 20 -10.90 -14.77 -1.12
C CYS A 20 -11.78 -13.93 -2.06
N THR A 21 -11.21 -13.36 -3.13
CA THR A 21 -11.95 -12.58 -4.12
C THR A 21 -12.90 -13.45 -4.94
N GLY A 22 -12.48 -14.67 -5.32
CA GLY A 22 -13.35 -15.67 -5.94
C GLY A 22 -14.52 -16.12 -5.06
N LEU A 23 -14.32 -16.12 -3.75
CA LEU A 23 -15.38 -16.37 -2.75
C LEU A 23 -16.20 -15.11 -2.41
N LYS A 24 -15.87 -13.96 -3.00
CA LYS A 24 -16.53 -12.65 -2.82
C LYS A 24 -16.51 -12.17 -1.37
N GLU A 25 -15.44 -12.46 -0.63
CA GLU A 25 -15.27 -12.00 0.75
C GLU A 25 -14.90 -10.51 0.80
N ASN A 26 -15.20 -9.82 1.89
CA ASN A 26 -14.61 -8.50 2.10
C ASN A 26 -13.11 -8.65 2.36
N VAL A 27 -12.28 -8.08 1.49
CA VAL A 27 -10.82 -8.21 1.54
C VAL A 27 -10.14 -6.87 1.82
N VAL A 28 -9.06 -6.91 2.60
CA VAL A 28 -8.11 -5.81 2.71
C VAL A 28 -6.83 -6.23 2.01
N ILE A 29 -6.47 -5.50 0.96
CA ILE A 29 -5.28 -5.78 0.15
C ILE A 29 -4.20 -4.77 0.54
N GLU A 30 -3.17 -5.24 1.25
CA GLU A 30 -2.03 -4.41 1.63
C GLU A 30 -1.00 -4.37 0.50
N GLY A 31 -0.38 -3.22 0.32
CA GLY A 31 0.70 -3.01 -0.61
C GLY A 31 1.06 -1.55 -0.75
N THR A 32 2.25 -1.28 -1.27
CA THR A 32 2.75 0.08 -1.47
C THR A 32 2.23 0.72 -2.75
N LEU A 33 1.68 -0.03 -3.70
CA LEU A 33 1.35 0.45 -5.05
C LEU A 33 2.54 1.12 -5.76
N THR A 34 3.77 0.70 -5.48
CA THR A 34 4.96 1.26 -6.14
C THR A 34 4.98 0.98 -7.65
N TRP A 35 4.39 -0.14 -8.09
CA TRP A 35 4.28 -0.50 -9.50
C TRP A 35 2.98 -0.03 -10.14
N HIS A 36 3.09 0.70 -11.25
CA HIS A 36 1.95 1.35 -11.92
C HIS A 36 0.85 0.41 -12.42
N LEU A 37 1.12 -0.88 -12.65
CA LEU A 37 0.09 -1.85 -13.06
C LEU A 37 -0.55 -2.58 -11.87
N GLN A 38 -0.04 -2.42 -10.65
CA GLN A 38 -0.60 -3.12 -9.49
C GLN A 38 -2.05 -2.70 -9.23
N GLY A 39 -2.33 -1.40 -9.25
CA GLY A 39 -3.69 -0.86 -9.08
C GLY A 39 -4.66 -1.38 -10.16
N PRO A 40 -4.38 -1.20 -11.46
CA PRO A 40 -5.20 -1.74 -12.54
C PRO A 40 -5.43 -3.26 -12.47
N ASN A 41 -4.41 -4.04 -12.11
CA ASN A 41 -4.55 -5.50 -11.98
C ASN A 41 -5.48 -5.88 -10.81
N ILE A 42 -5.35 -5.20 -9.66
CA ILE A 42 -6.27 -5.38 -8.53
C ILE A 42 -7.69 -4.98 -8.91
N PHE A 43 -7.85 -3.83 -9.59
CA PHE A 43 -9.17 -3.37 -10.05
C PHE A 43 -9.83 -4.42 -10.95
N ARG A 44 -9.11 -4.96 -11.94
CA ARG A 44 -9.61 -6.00 -12.83
C ARG A 44 -10.04 -7.25 -12.05
N GLU A 45 -9.21 -7.72 -11.13
CA GLU A 45 -9.54 -8.89 -10.30
C GLU A 45 -10.83 -8.67 -9.49
N LEU A 46 -11.00 -7.48 -8.89
CA LEU A 46 -12.21 -7.16 -8.13
C LEU A 46 -13.44 -7.03 -9.03
N ALA A 47 -13.30 -6.40 -10.21
CA ALA A 47 -14.36 -6.28 -11.19
C ALA A 47 -14.80 -7.66 -11.75
N ASP A 48 -13.85 -8.56 -12.03
CA ASP A 48 -14.14 -9.93 -12.49
C ASP A 48 -14.91 -10.76 -11.45
N ASN A 49 -14.87 -10.36 -10.19
CA ASN A 49 -15.55 -11.04 -9.09
C ASN A 49 -16.79 -10.28 -8.56
N ASP A 50 -17.30 -9.33 -9.34
CA ASP A 50 -18.51 -8.55 -9.05
C ASP A 50 -18.45 -7.72 -7.75
N TYR A 51 -17.27 -7.22 -7.37
CA TYR A 51 -17.19 -6.26 -6.26
C TYR A 51 -17.90 -4.96 -6.63
N PHE A 52 -18.73 -4.46 -5.70
CA PHE A 52 -19.56 -3.29 -5.92
C PHE A 52 -19.01 -2.00 -5.33
N ASP A 53 -18.22 -2.11 -4.25
CA ASP A 53 -17.65 -0.99 -3.51
C ASP A 53 -16.18 -1.24 -3.21
N VAL A 54 -15.32 -0.28 -3.55
CA VAL A 54 -13.87 -0.34 -3.32
C VAL A 54 -13.39 0.94 -2.70
N GLU A 55 -12.74 0.80 -1.54
CA GLU A 55 -12.07 1.89 -0.84
C GLU A 55 -10.55 1.73 -0.96
N VAL A 56 -9.89 2.79 -1.41
CA VAL A 56 -8.43 2.87 -1.54
C VAL A 56 -7.91 3.89 -0.55
N TYR A 57 -7.14 3.43 0.43
CA TYR A 57 -6.48 4.29 1.41
C TYR A 57 -4.98 4.39 1.12
N GLY A 58 -4.50 5.60 0.82
CA GLY A 58 -3.09 5.90 0.72
C GLY A 58 -2.59 6.61 1.97
N ILE A 59 -1.43 6.21 2.49
CA ILE A 59 -0.74 6.95 3.56
C ILE A 59 0.43 7.69 2.92
N ASP A 60 0.32 9.01 2.92
CA ASP A 60 1.32 9.89 2.35
C ASP A 60 2.26 10.41 3.45
N ILE A 61 3.56 10.24 3.22
CA ILE A 61 4.65 10.67 4.09
C ILE A 61 5.78 11.20 3.21
N GLU A 62 6.49 12.21 3.71
CA GLU A 62 7.66 12.76 3.04
C GLU A 62 8.82 11.75 3.06
N GLU A 63 9.71 11.81 2.06
CA GLU A 63 10.83 10.87 1.89
C GLU A 63 11.72 10.77 3.14
N GLU A 64 12.10 11.91 3.71
CA GLU A 64 12.92 11.96 4.92
C GLU A 64 12.22 11.29 6.12
N GLU A 65 10.90 11.50 6.26
CA GLU A 65 10.10 10.88 7.31
C GLU A 65 9.98 9.36 7.10
N ALA A 66 9.89 8.90 5.85
CA ALA A 66 9.88 7.48 5.51
C ALA A 66 11.19 6.80 5.91
N HIS A 67 12.33 7.41 5.57
CA HIS A 67 13.66 6.94 5.98
C HIS A 67 13.80 6.88 7.50
N GLN A 68 13.44 7.97 8.18
CA GLN A 68 13.52 8.04 9.64
C GLN A 68 12.63 6.99 10.31
N SER A 69 11.39 6.85 9.84
CA SER A 69 10.43 5.85 10.36
C SER A 69 10.91 4.42 10.17
N ALA A 70 11.51 4.11 9.02
CA ALA A 70 12.08 2.80 8.75
C ALA A 70 13.27 2.49 9.65
N LEU A 71 14.15 3.47 9.87
CA LEU A 71 15.31 3.37 10.76
C LEU A 71 14.88 3.19 12.22
N ASP A 72 13.93 4.01 12.69
CA ASP A 72 13.41 3.96 14.05
C ASP A 72 12.75 2.61 14.36
N ARG A 73 11.91 2.12 13.42
CA ARG A 73 11.27 0.81 13.54
C ARG A 73 12.32 -0.29 13.65
N TRP A 74 13.33 -0.29 12.79
CA TRP A 74 14.40 -1.29 12.83
C TRP A 74 15.18 -1.23 14.15
N TRP A 75 15.59 -0.04 14.58
CA TRP A 75 16.39 0.15 15.78
C TRP A 75 15.64 -0.25 17.04
N LYS A 76 14.37 0.16 17.17
CA LYS A 76 13.49 -0.22 18.28
C LYS A 76 13.41 -1.75 18.40
N LEU A 77 13.03 -2.43 17.32
CA LEU A 77 12.86 -3.89 17.33
C LEU A 77 14.19 -4.63 17.56
N ARG A 78 15.31 -4.06 17.11
CA ARG A 78 16.66 -4.58 17.41
C ARG A 78 16.98 -4.51 18.90
N LEU A 79 16.65 -3.40 19.56
CA LEU A 79 16.85 -3.25 21.01
C LEU A 79 15.95 -4.19 21.81
N GLU A 80 14.69 -4.38 21.40
CA GLU A 80 13.76 -5.31 22.03
C GLU A 80 14.25 -6.76 21.88
N TRP A 81 14.76 -7.14 20.71
CA TRP A 81 15.40 -8.44 20.51
C TRP A 81 16.63 -8.66 21.39
N ALA A 82 17.52 -7.66 21.48
CA ALA A 82 18.70 -7.75 22.34
C ALA A 82 18.36 -7.91 23.83
N LYS A 83 17.16 -7.48 24.25
CA LYS A 83 16.61 -7.66 25.61
C LYS A 83 15.81 -8.96 25.78
N GLY A 84 15.68 -9.78 24.74
CA GLY A 84 14.83 -10.99 24.74
C GLY A 84 13.33 -10.70 24.78
N GLN A 85 12.91 -9.48 24.43
CA GLN A 85 11.51 -9.03 24.46
C GLN A 85 10.81 -9.22 23.11
N ASP A 86 11.57 -9.31 22.02
CA ASP A 86 11.08 -9.68 20.70
C ASP A 86 11.87 -10.88 20.17
N PRO A 87 11.23 -12.02 19.85
CA PRO A 87 11.93 -13.23 19.42
C PRO A 87 12.50 -13.14 17.99
N LEU A 88 12.04 -12.19 17.17
CA LEU A 88 12.38 -12.09 15.74
C LEU A 88 13.24 -10.86 15.42
N GLY A 89 13.12 -9.81 16.24
CA GLY A 89 13.80 -8.53 16.05
C GLY A 89 13.38 -7.76 14.80
N GLY A 90 14.09 -6.67 14.55
CA GLY A 90 13.84 -5.78 13.41
C GLY A 90 14.58 -6.22 12.16
N ARG A 91 13.88 -6.27 11.02
CA ARG A 91 14.52 -6.32 9.70
C ARG A 91 14.77 -4.91 9.21
N PHE A 92 16.01 -4.64 8.81
CA PHE A 92 16.40 -3.38 8.20
C PHE A 92 15.71 -3.23 6.83
N THR A 93 15.16 -2.06 6.56
CA THR A 93 14.68 -1.66 5.23
C THR A 93 15.78 -0.80 4.60
N PRO A 94 16.43 -1.27 3.53
CA PRO A 94 17.41 -0.47 2.78
C PRO A 94 16.81 0.83 2.23
N ALA A 95 17.62 1.89 2.21
CA ALA A 95 17.21 3.21 1.74
C ALA A 95 16.76 3.19 0.27
N ASP A 96 17.45 2.43 -0.59
CA ASP A 96 17.09 2.26 -2.00
C ASP A 96 15.68 1.67 -2.19
N ALA A 97 15.19 0.84 -1.27
CA ALA A 97 13.81 0.34 -1.31
C ALA A 97 12.76 1.43 -1.02
N ILE A 98 13.15 2.52 -0.37
CA ILE A 98 12.31 3.71 -0.12
C ILE A 98 12.49 4.69 -1.27
N ASP A 99 13.72 4.98 -1.69
CA ASP A 99 14.05 5.97 -2.72
C ASP A 99 13.33 5.70 -4.04
N ILE A 100 13.15 4.42 -4.42
CA ILE A 100 12.39 4.07 -5.64
C ILE A 100 10.93 4.58 -5.63
N CYS A 101 10.39 4.91 -4.46
CA CYS A 101 9.05 5.45 -4.32
C CYS A 101 8.99 6.97 -4.52
N TYR A 102 10.14 7.66 -4.49
CA TYR A 102 10.24 9.12 -4.54
C TYR A 102 11.05 9.54 -5.79
N PRO A 103 10.37 9.90 -6.89
CA PRO A 103 11.04 10.13 -8.17
C PRO A 103 11.90 11.40 -8.19
N ALA A 104 11.62 12.34 -7.29
CA ALA A 104 12.40 13.56 -7.08
C ALA A 104 12.18 14.10 -5.66
N PRO A 105 13.14 14.88 -5.11
CA PRO A 105 12.99 15.48 -3.79
C PRO A 105 11.76 16.39 -3.69
N GLY A 106 10.94 16.19 -2.66
CA GLY A 106 9.71 16.93 -2.42
C GLY A 106 8.59 16.65 -3.43
N ALA A 107 8.76 15.67 -4.32
CA ALA A 107 7.69 15.19 -5.17
C ALA A 107 6.78 14.21 -4.41
N GLU A 108 5.52 14.15 -4.80
CA GLU A 108 4.59 13.13 -4.34
C GLU A 108 5.13 11.72 -4.65
N SER A 109 4.96 10.79 -3.71
CA SER A 109 5.39 9.42 -3.93
C SER A 109 4.65 8.78 -5.11
N VAL A 110 5.33 7.87 -5.83
CA VAL A 110 4.69 7.07 -6.89
C VAL A 110 3.54 6.22 -6.32
N CYS A 111 3.63 5.84 -5.04
CA CYS A 111 2.60 5.12 -4.30
C CYS A 111 1.30 5.93 -4.23
N THR A 112 1.38 7.18 -3.75
CA THR A 112 0.26 8.12 -3.69
C THR A 112 -0.27 8.43 -5.09
N THR A 113 0.61 8.65 -6.06
CA THR A 113 0.24 8.87 -7.46
C THR A 113 -0.56 7.68 -8.02
N ASN A 114 -0.11 6.46 -7.80
CA ASN A 114 -0.78 5.25 -8.28
C ASN A 114 -2.11 5.00 -7.57
N ALA A 115 -2.19 5.29 -6.26
CA ALA A 115 -3.45 5.25 -5.52
C ALA A 115 -4.49 6.22 -6.12
N LYS A 116 -4.09 7.47 -6.40
CA LYS A 116 -4.95 8.45 -7.09
C LYS A 116 -5.35 8.00 -8.49
N ASN A 117 -4.49 7.28 -9.20
CA ASN A 117 -4.80 6.75 -10.53
C ASN A 117 -5.80 5.59 -10.51
N PHE A 118 -6.00 4.93 -9.36
CA PHE A 118 -6.95 3.82 -9.23
C PHE A 118 -8.37 4.24 -9.67
N ILE A 119 -8.83 5.44 -9.24
CA ILE A 119 -10.15 5.95 -9.61
C ILE A 119 -10.29 6.26 -11.11
N ASN A 120 -9.20 6.59 -11.80
CA ASN A 120 -9.25 6.83 -13.23
C ASN A 120 -9.59 5.53 -13.98
N THR A 121 -9.13 4.38 -13.48
CA THR A 121 -9.51 3.06 -14.01
C THR A 121 -11.02 2.84 -13.84
N ALA A 122 -11.58 3.16 -12.67
CA ALA A 122 -13.01 3.06 -12.42
C ALA A 122 -13.85 3.93 -13.38
N ILE A 123 -13.46 5.19 -13.54
CA ILE A 123 -14.13 6.15 -14.43
C ILE A 123 -14.06 5.73 -15.91
N GLN A 124 -12.97 5.08 -16.32
CA GLN A 124 -12.79 4.66 -17.71
C GLN A 124 -13.56 3.39 -18.05
N THR A 125 -13.69 2.47 -17.09
CA THR A 125 -14.23 1.12 -17.32
C THR A 125 -15.71 1.00 -16.95
N TRP A 126 -16.18 1.73 -15.94
CA TRP A 126 -17.55 1.66 -15.41
C TRP A 126 -17.92 0.28 -14.84
N GLU A 127 -16.93 -0.54 -14.47
CA GLU A 127 -17.16 -1.94 -14.06
C GLU A 127 -17.38 -2.12 -12.56
N ILE A 128 -16.79 -1.25 -11.72
CA ILE A 128 -17.04 -1.22 -10.27
C ILE A 128 -17.86 0.04 -9.96
N PRO A 129 -19.13 -0.09 -9.54
CA PRO A 129 -20.05 1.05 -9.42
C PRO A 129 -19.67 2.11 -8.38
N ARG A 130 -18.90 1.74 -7.35
CA ARG A 130 -18.47 2.66 -6.29
C ARG A 130 -16.97 2.51 -6.04
N VAL A 131 -16.24 3.59 -6.25
CA VAL A 131 -14.80 3.64 -5.92
C VAL A 131 -14.49 4.92 -5.19
N HIS A 132 -13.86 4.79 -4.03
CA HIS A 132 -13.44 5.90 -3.19
C HIS A 132 -11.94 5.85 -2.94
N VAL A 133 -11.25 6.97 -3.15
CA VAL A 133 -9.81 7.09 -2.91
C VAL A 133 -9.57 8.19 -1.89
N THR A 134 -8.91 7.84 -0.80
CA THR A 134 -8.57 8.73 0.30
C THR A 134 -7.08 8.67 0.57
N ILE A 135 -6.41 9.82 0.51
CA ILE A 135 -5.01 9.94 0.91
C ILE A 135 -4.96 10.66 2.25
N LEU A 136 -4.30 10.01 3.21
CA LEU A 136 -4.13 10.48 4.57
C LEU A 136 -2.67 10.87 4.80
N ARG A 137 -2.45 11.94 5.56
CA ARG A 137 -1.12 12.33 6.04
C ARG A 137 -1.17 12.55 7.54
N ARG A 138 -0.10 12.25 8.25
CA ARG A 138 0.01 12.57 9.67
C ARG A 138 0.21 14.09 9.83
N ALA A 139 -0.68 14.74 10.58
CA ALA A 139 -0.51 16.13 10.97
C ALA A 139 0.66 16.26 11.95
N ALA A 140 1.32 17.42 11.96
CA ALA A 140 2.39 17.73 12.93
C ALA A 140 1.93 17.56 14.39
N THR A 141 0.63 17.68 14.66
CA THR A 141 -0.01 17.53 15.98
C THR A 141 -0.36 16.09 16.35
N GLY A 142 -0.09 15.11 15.46
CA GLY A 142 -0.26 13.68 15.71
C GLY A 142 -1.45 12.96 15.03
N PRO A 143 -2.64 13.57 14.78
CA PRO A 143 -3.74 12.87 14.11
C PRO A 143 -3.48 12.70 12.61
N MET A 144 -4.19 11.76 11.99
CA MET A 144 -4.23 11.64 10.53
C MET A 144 -5.23 12.63 9.96
N GLU A 145 -4.85 13.32 8.88
CA GLU A 145 -5.68 14.26 8.14
C GLU A 145 -5.87 13.80 6.71
N VAL A 146 -7.06 14.01 6.15
CA VAL A 146 -7.34 13.75 4.73
C VAL A 146 -6.74 14.89 3.91
N ILE A 147 -5.79 14.56 3.03
CA ILE A 147 -5.14 15.54 2.13
C ILE A 147 -5.63 15.42 0.69
N TYR A 148 -6.29 14.31 0.35
CA TYR A 148 -6.95 14.10 -0.93
C TYR A 148 -8.10 13.12 -0.74
N GLU A 149 -9.22 13.42 -1.40
CA GLU A 149 -10.39 12.56 -1.43
C GLU A 149 -11.03 12.66 -2.82
N ARG A 150 -11.36 11.52 -3.42
CA ARG A 150 -12.12 11.49 -4.67
C ARG A 150 -13.00 10.26 -4.72
N SER A 151 -14.22 10.44 -5.22
CA SER A 151 -15.20 9.37 -5.37
C SER A 151 -15.69 9.28 -6.80
N TYR A 152 -15.94 8.05 -7.23
CA TYR A 152 -16.67 7.72 -8.44
C TYR A 152 -17.92 6.91 -8.05
N PHE A 153 -19.05 7.32 -8.59
CA PHE A 153 -20.34 6.67 -8.43
C PHE A 153 -21.03 6.63 -9.79
N GLN A 154 -21.50 5.45 -10.20
CA GLN A 154 -22.31 5.26 -11.40
C GLN A 154 -23.78 5.65 -11.19
#